data_AF-A0A9Q7AR83-F1
#
_entry.id   AF-A0A9Q7AR83-F1
#
_cell.length_a   1.000
_cell.length_b   1.000
_cell.length_c   1.000
_cell.angle_alpha   90.00
_cell.angle_beta   90.00
_cell.angle_gamma   90.00
#
_symmetry.space_group_name_H-M   'P 1'
#
loop_
_entity.id
_entity.type
_entity.pdbx_description
1 polymer ?
#
loop_
_entity_poly.entity_id
_entity_poly.type
_entity_poly.pdbx_seq_one_letter_code
_entity_poly.pdbx_strand_id
1 'polypeptide(L)'
;MYTSQQEQSRDVFDPPGALDASGERTLQVRQAASSVGTALTSVLSRIGDFRTFTRSVGAIASKTQALAINAAIEAAKAGEAGRGFSVIAREINDLSTRSKEASREIAATIEEVEERLKTIQDDQQKARDHLFALLAGEGVRRQAPPSEETGGPS
;
A
#
# COMPACT_ATOMS: atom_id res chain seq x y z
N MET A 1 -44.67 -47.86 30.62
CA MET A 1 -43.72 -48.05 29.50
C MET A 1 -43.16 -46.67 29.14
N TYR A 2 -41.84 -46.58 29.18
CA TYR A 2 -41.00 -45.41 28.87
C TYR A 2 -41.22 -44.91 27.43
N THR A 3 -41.16 -43.60 27.20
CA THR A 3 -40.01 -42.98 26.52
C THR A 3 -40.12 -41.45 26.50
N SER A 4 -39.09 -40.84 27.07
CA SER A 4 -38.88 -39.41 27.28
C SER A 4 -38.55 -38.67 26.00
N GLN A 5 -39.21 -37.53 25.77
CA GLN A 5 -38.56 -36.39 25.13
C GLN A 5 -37.71 -35.69 26.19
N GLN A 6 -36.38 -35.71 26.06
CA GLN A 6 -35.48 -34.60 26.41
C GLN A 6 -34.00 -34.98 26.15
N GLU A 7 -33.24 -33.95 25.73
CA GLU A 7 -31.77 -33.85 25.60
C GLU A 7 -31.16 -34.64 24.42
N GLN A 8 -30.82 -34.06 23.28
CA GLN A 8 -30.00 -32.87 23.01
C GLN A 8 -28.62 -32.89 23.67
N SER A 9 -27.79 -33.83 23.22
CA SER A 9 -26.33 -33.69 23.21
C SER A 9 -25.83 -34.06 21.81
N ARG A 10 -25.83 -33.07 20.91
CA ARG A 10 -25.04 -33.16 19.68
C ARG A 10 -23.59 -33.02 20.14
N ASP A 11 -22.91 -34.14 20.36
CA ASP A 11 -21.45 -34.16 20.43
C ASP A 11 -20.94 -33.50 19.14
N VAL A 12 -20.45 -32.27 19.27
CA VAL A 12 -19.62 -31.65 18.25
C VAL A 12 -18.31 -32.43 18.31
N PHE A 13 -18.25 -33.53 17.56
CA PHE A 13 -17.01 -34.24 17.31
C PHE A 13 -16.11 -33.30 16.53
N ASP A 14 -15.23 -32.59 17.23
CA ASP A 14 -14.11 -31.89 16.62
C ASP A 14 -13.11 -32.96 16.18
N PRO A 15 -12.93 -33.23 14.88
CA PRO A 15 -12.02 -34.28 14.44
C PRO A 15 -10.60 -33.90 14.90
N PRO A 16 -9.78 -34.85 15.36
CA PRO A 16 -8.49 -34.58 16.01
C PRO A 16 -7.42 -33.84 15.18
N GLY A 17 -7.74 -33.38 13.96
CA GLY A 17 -6.88 -32.50 13.15
C GLY A 17 -7.51 -31.14 12.78
N ALA A 18 -8.75 -30.84 13.19
CA ALA A 18 -9.39 -29.54 12.91
C ALA A 18 -8.66 -28.38 13.61
N LEU A 19 -8.16 -28.63 14.82
CA LEU A 19 -7.44 -27.65 15.63
C LEU A 19 -6.01 -27.40 15.10
N ASP A 20 -5.31 -28.45 14.64
CA ASP A 20 -3.98 -28.32 14.02
C ASP A 20 -4.05 -27.57 12.69
N ALA A 21 -5.08 -27.85 11.88
CA ALA A 21 -5.34 -27.15 10.63
C ALA A 21 -5.70 -25.66 10.84
N SER A 22 -6.21 -25.26 12.01
CA SER A 22 -6.46 -23.84 12.35
C SER A 22 -5.16 -23.11 12.69
N GLY A 23 -4.29 -23.76 13.46
CA GLY A 23 -2.95 -23.24 13.78
C GLY A 23 -2.08 -23.04 12.54
N GLU A 24 -2.06 -24.02 11.63
CA GLU A 24 -1.34 -23.91 10.35
C GLU A 24 -1.89 -22.78 9.47
N ARG A 25 -3.21 -22.66 9.35
CA ARG A 25 -3.85 -21.57 8.60
C ARG A 25 -3.49 -20.20 9.17
N THR A 26 -3.47 -20.06 10.49
CA THR A 26 -3.13 -18.79 11.14
C THR A 26 -1.67 -18.41 10.90
N LEU A 27 -0.75 -19.38 10.91
CA LEU A 27 0.66 -19.16 10.57
C LEU A 27 0.83 -18.73 9.10
N GLN A 28 0.11 -19.37 8.17
CA GLN A 28 0.14 -19.00 6.75
C GLN A 28 -0.36 -17.56 6.53
N VAL A 29 -1.47 -17.17 7.17
CA VAL A 29 -1.98 -15.80 7.07
C VAL A 29 -0.99 -14.79 7.64
N ARG A 30 -0.32 -15.10 8.76
CA ARG A 30 0.72 -14.23 9.35
C ARG A 30 1.90 -14.05 8.39
N GLN A 31 2.34 -15.13 7.74
CA GLN A 31 3.43 -15.08 6.76
C GLN A 31 3.04 -14.27 5.52
N ALA A 32 1.81 -14.46 5.01
CA ALA A 32 1.28 -13.67 3.91
C ALA A 32 1.22 -12.18 4.27
N ALA A 33 0.71 -11.83 5.46
CA ALA A 33 0.68 -10.46 5.95
C ALA A 33 2.08 -9.84 6.07
N SER A 34 3.08 -10.60 6.52
CA SER A 34 4.47 -10.14 6.56
C SER A 34 5.03 -9.88 5.15
N SER A 35 4.77 -10.79 4.20
CA SER A 35 5.20 -10.64 2.80
C SER A 35 4.62 -9.38 2.16
N VAL A 36 3.32 -9.13 2.37
CA VAL A 36 2.64 -7.92 1.91
C VAL A 36 3.29 -6.67 2.50
N GLY A 37 3.62 -6.67 3.80
CA GLY A 37 4.30 -5.53 4.44
C GLY A 37 5.67 -5.22 3.82
N THR A 38 6.46 -6.25 3.51
CA THR A 38 7.75 -6.09 2.81
C THR A 38 7.56 -5.55 1.40
N ALA A 39 6.60 -6.09 0.65
CA ALA A 39 6.28 -5.61 -0.69
C ALA A 39 5.84 -4.14 -0.68
N LEU A 40 4.99 -3.75 0.26
CA LEU A 40 4.51 -2.38 0.44
C LEU A 40 5.66 -1.41 0.72
N THR A 41 6.58 -1.81 1.60
CA THR A 41 7.79 -1.03 1.90
C THR A 41 8.66 -0.83 0.65
N SER A 42 8.82 -1.87 -0.16
CA SER A 42 9.56 -1.78 -1.43
C SER A 42 8.89 -0.82 -2.43
N VAL A 43 7.55 -0.88 -2.55
CA VAL A 43 6.80 0.02 -3.42
C VAL A 43 6.92 1.47 -2.93
N LEU A 44 6.77 1.74 -1.64
CA LEU A 44 6.96 3.08 -1.06
C LEU A 44 8.35 3.65 -1.36
N SER A 45 9.40 2.83 -1.24
CA SER A 45 10.76 3.22 -1.62
C SER A 45 10.84 3.65 -3.09
N ARG A 46 10.28 2.85 -4.01
CA ARG A 46 10.28 3.16 -5.45
C ARG A 46 9.48 4.43 -5.77
N ILE A 47 8.40 4.68 -5.05
CA ILE A 47 7.63 5.93 -5.21
C ILE A 47 8.47 7.14 -4.77
N GLY A 48 9.26 7.02 -3.71
CA GLY A 48 10.24 8.03 -3.31
C GLY A 48 11.28 8.33 -4.41
N ASP A 49 11.78 7.29 -5.07
CA ASP A 49 12.69 7.43 -6.21
C ASP A 49 12.01 8.14 -7.38
N PHE A 50 10.78 7.73 -7.73
CA PHE A 50 10.01 8.38 -8.80
C PHE A 50 9.73 9.84 -8.50
N ARG A 51 9.41 10.22 -7.25
CA ARG A 51 9.26 11.63 -6.87
C ARG A 51 10.54 12.42 -7.13
N THR A 52 11.69 11.84 -6.81
CA THR A 52 12.99 12.49 -7.03
C THR A 52 13.28 12.65 -8.51
N PHE A 53 13.01 11.62 -9.31
CA PHE A 53 13.13 11.68 -10.77
C PHE A 53 12.22 12.74 -11.38
N THR A 54 10.93 12.74 -11.03
CA THR A 54 9.94 13.71 -11.53
C THR A 54 10.33 15.15 -11.20
N ARG A 55 10.86 15.40 -9.99
CA ARG A 55 11.40 16.72 -9.62
C ARG A 55 12.60 17.12 -10.49
N SER A 56 13.51 16.18 -10.78
CA SER A 56 14.65 16.41 -11.66
C SER A 56 14.20 16.77 -13.08
N VAL A 57 13.22 16.05 -13.64
CA VAL A 57 12.64 16.35 -14.96
C VAL A 57 12.02 17.74 -14.98
N GLY A 58 11.23 18.11 -13.97
CA GLY A 58 10.64 19.44 -13.86
C GLY A 58 11.68 20.57 -13.73
N ALA A 59 12.81 20.31 -13.06
CA ALA A 59 13.93 21.24 -12.96
C ALA A 59 14.66 21.40 -14.30
N ILE A 60 14.90 20.30 -15.01
CA ILE A 60 15.47 20.32 -16.37
C ILE A 60 14.56 21.11 -17.30
N ALA A 61 13.26 20.83 -17.31
CA ALA A 61 12.28 21.55 -18.11
C ALA A 61 12.29 23.06 -17.81
N SER A 62 12.36 23.45 -16.53
CA SER A 62 12.43 24.87 -16.14
C SER A 62 13.73 25.54 -16.61
N LYS A 63 14.87 24.83 -16.55
CA LYS A 63 16.15 25.34 -17.05
C LYS A 63 16.16 25.46 -18.57
N THR A 64 15.63 24.47 -19.28
CA THR A 64 15.47 24.50 -20.73
C THR A 64 14.56 25.64 -21.17
N GLN A 65 13.47 25.89 -20.44
CA GLN A 65 12.59 27.04 -20.67
C GLN A 65 13.34 28.37 -20.55
N ALA A 66 14.16 28.54 -19.50
CA ALA A 66 14.96 29.76 -19.34
C ALA A 66 15.98 29.94 -20.48
N LEU A 67 16.62 28.86 -20.93
CA LEU A 67 17.52 28.89 -22.09
C LEU A 67 16.78 29.26 -23.38
N ALA A 68 15.58 28.73 -23.58
CA ALA A 68 14.74 29.04 -24.74
C ALA A 68 14.34 30.52 -24.77
N ILE A 69 13.99 31.11 -23.63
CA ILE A 69 13.70 32.54 -23.51
C ILE A 69 14.94 33.37 -23.86
N ASN A 70 16.11 33.02 -23.33
CA ASN A 70 17.35 33.72 -23.67
C ASN A 70 17.68 33.63 -25.17
N ALA A 71 17.48 32.45 -25.77
CA ALA A 71 17.66 32.26 -27.21
C ALA A 71 16.65 33.08 -28.03
N ALA A 72 15.40 33.19 -27.59
CA ALA A 72 14.39 34.02 -28.24
C ALA A 72 14.76 35.51 -28.20
N ILE A 73 15.32 35.99 -27.08
CA ILE A 73 15.80 37.37 -26.94
C ILE A 73 16.96 37.65 -27.90
N GLU A 74 17.96 36.77 -27.95
CA GLU A 74 19.11 36.99 -28.85
C GLU A 74 18.70 36.85 -30.34
N ALA A 75 17.76 35.96 -30.65
CA ALA A 75 17.17 35.86 -31.98
C ALA A 75 16.43 37.16 -32.38
N ALA A 76 15.67 37.77 -31.47
CA ALA A 76 15.02 39.05 -31.73
C ALA A 76 16.05 40.18 -31.96
N LYS A 77 17.14 40.18 -31.20
CA LYS A 77 18.24 41.15 -31.32
C LYS A 77 19.02 41.03 -32.63
N ALA A 78 19.11 39.82 -33.19
CA ALA A 78 19.71 39.57 -34.50
C ALA A 78 18.81 40.01 -35.69
N GLY A 79 17.58 40.46 -35.43
CA GLY A 79 16.66 40.94 -36.46
C GLY A 79 16.33 39.89 -37.51
N GLU A 80 16.48 40.24 -38.80
CA GLU A 80 16.21 39.35 -39.93
C GLU A 80 17.01 38.04 -39.87
N ALA A 81 18.27 38.11 -39.45
CA ALA A 81 19.16 36.95 -39.35
C ALA A 81 18.73 35.97 -38.25
N GLY A 82 17.95 36.43 -37.27
CA GLY A 82 17.50 35.61 -36.14
C GLY A 82 16.12 34.97 -36.33
N ARG A 83 15.39 35.24 -37.42
CA ARG A 83 14.02 34.72 -37.62
C ARG A 83 13.91 33.20 -37.50
N GLY A 84 14.83 32.45 -38.10
CA GLY A 84 14.85 30.99 -38.01
C GLY A 84 15.09 30.49 -36.59
N PHE A 85 16.03 31.12 -35.87
CA PHE A 85 16.32 30.79 -34.47
C PHE A 85 15.16 31.14 -33.54
N SER A 86 14.40 32.20 -33.83
CA SER A 86 13.23 32.58 -33.03
C SER A 86 12.12 31.51 -33.07
N VAL A 87 11.94 30.83 -34.20
CA VAL A 87 10.96 29.74 -34.31
C VAL A 87 11.39 28.54 -33.48
N ILE A 88 12.67 28.16 -33.55
CA ILE A 88 13.24 27.06 -32.77
C ILE A 88 13.14 27.36 -31.27
N ALA A 89 13.48 28.59 -30.85
CA ALA A 89 13.40 29.01 -29.46
C ALA A 89 11.97 28.93 -28.91
N ARG A 90 10.95 29.28 -29.72
CA ARG A 90 9.54 29.14 -29.34
C ARG A 90 9.15 27.66 -29.16
N GLU A 91 9.53 26.80 -30.09
CA GLU A 91 9.21 25.36 -29.99
C GLU A 91 9.84 24.72 -28.75
N ILE A 92 11.09 25.07 -28.43
CA ILE A 92 11.77 24.60 -27.22
C ILE A 92 11.05 25.11 -25.96
N ASN A 93 10.60 26.36 -25.93
CA ASN A 93 9.85 26.93 -24.82
C ASN A 93 8.53 26.18 -24.60
N ASP A 94 7.81 25.89 -25.68
CA ASP A 94 6.52 25.23 -25.63
C ASP A 94 6.68 23.77 -25.18
N LEU A 95 7.68 23.06 -25.70
CA LEU A 95 8.04 21.70 -25.26
C LEU A 95 8.45 21.66 -23.79
N SER A 96 9.23 22.64 -23.33
CA SER A 96 9.67 22.74 -21.93
C SER A 96 8.50 23.01 -20.99
N THR A 97 7.54 23.85 -21.41
CA THR A 97 6.33 24.13 -20.66
C THR A 97 5.48 22.87 -20.50
N ARG A 98 5.23 22.15 -21.60
CA ARG A 98 4.50 20.87 -21.58
C ARG A 98 5.20 19.80 -20.73
N SER A 99 6.53 19.75 -20.77
CA SER A 99 7.32 18.83 -19.94
C SER A 99 7.18 19.14 -18.45
N LYS A 100 7.11 20.42 -18.09
CA LYS A 100 6.88 20.88 -16.71
C LYS A 100 5.47 20.54 -16.23
N GLU A 101 4.47 20.71 -17.08
CA GLU A 101 3.08 20.33 -16.78
C GLU A 101 2.94 18.82 -16.58
N ALA A 102 3.48 18.01 -17.50
CA ALA A 102 3.49 16.56 -17.35
C ALA A 102 4.20 16.12 -16.05
N SER A 103 5.31 16.77 -15.68
CA SER A 103 5.99 16.48 -14.41
C SER A 103 5.12 16.81 -13.20
N ARG A 104 4.27 17.83 -13.26
CA ARG A 104 3.32 18.17 -12.17
C ARG A 104 2.20 17.14 -12.07
N GLU A 105 1.64 16.70 -13.20
CA GLU A 105 0.61 15.65 -13.23
C GLU A 105 1.13 14.31 -12.68
N ILE A 106 2.36 13.94 -13.05
CA ILE A 106 3.03 12.75 -12.50
C ILE A 106 3.23 12.90 -10.99
N ALA A 107 3.61 14.08 -10.50
CA ALA A 107 3.78 14.33 -9.07
C ALA A 107 2.45 14.17 -8.30
N ALA A 108 1.34 14.68 -8.84
CA ALA A 108 0.02 14.50 -8.25
C ALA A 108 -0.39 13.02 -8.22
N THR A 109 -0.15 12.29 -9.31
CA THR A 109 -0.41 10.83 -9.36
C THR A 109 0.41 10.07 -8.33
N ILE A 110 1.67 10.46 -8.13
CA ILE A 110 2.54 9.88 -7.09
C ILE A 110 1.94 10.11 -5.69
N GLU A 111 1.43 11.31 -5.39
CA GLU A 111 0.80 11.62 -4.11
C GLU A 111 -0.44 10.76 -3.86
N GLU A 112 -1.31 10.60 -4.86
CA GLU A 112 -2.48 9.72 -4.77
C GLU A 112 -2.10 8.25 -4.51
N VAL A 113 -1.05 7.76 -5.19
CA VAL A 113 -0.56 6.40 -4.98
C VAL A 113 -0.02 6.23 -3.57
N GLU A 114 0.72 7.19 -3.03
CA GLU A 114 1.20 7.12 -1.64
C GLU A 114 0.07 7.09 -0.62
N GLU A 115 -0.98 7.88 -0.82
CA GLU A 115 -2.14 7.89 0.08
C GLU A 115 -2.86 6.53 0.09
N ARG A 116 -3.02 5.92 -1.09
CA ARG A 116 -3.56 4.56 -1.21
C ARG A 116 -2.67 3.52 -0.52
N LEU A 117 -1.34 3.64 -0.67
CA LEU A 117 -0.39 2.74 -0.01
C LEU A 117 -0.41 2.88 1.52
N LYS A 118 -0.58 4.09 2.05
CA LYS A 118 -0.77 4.32 3.50
C LYS A 118 -2.04 3.63 4.01
N THR A 119 -3.14 3.75 3.27
CA THR A 119 -4.40 3.07 3.61
C THR A 119 -4.20 1.55 3.66
N ILE A 120 -3.51 0.98 2.66
CA ILE A 120 -3.17 -0.45 2.64
C ILE A 120 -2.28 -0.82 3.84
N GLN A 121 -1.34 0.04 4.23
CA GLN A 121 -0.47 -0.19 5.38
C GLN A 121 -1.27 -0.28 6.68
N ASP A 122 -2.22 0.64 6.86
CA ASP A 122 -3.08 0.69 8.04
C ASP A 122 -3.99 -0.54 8.12
N ASP A 123 -4.61 -0.93 7.01
CA ASP A 123 -5.46 -2.13 6.95
C ASP A 123 -4.64 -3.40 7.20
N GLN A 124 -3.40 -3.42 6.71
CA GLN A 124 -2.48 -4.51 6.95
C GLN A 124 -2.03 -4.60 8.41
N GLN A 125 -1.87 -3.47 9.11
CA GLN A 125 -1.63 -3.44 10.56
C GLN A 125 -2.85 -3.94 11.34
N LYS A 126 -4.06 -3.47 11.02
CA LYS A 126 -5.31 -3.93 11.66
C LYS A 126 -5.49 -5.44 11.49
N ALA A 127 -5.19 -5.98 10.30
CA ALA A 127 -5.25 -7.41 10.03
C ALA A 127 -4.28 -8.19 10.93
N ARG A 128 -3.04 -7.70 11.11
CA ARG A 128 -2.06 -8.31 12.04
C ARG A 128 -2.55 -8.28 13.49
N ASP A 129 -3.14 -7.18 13.92
CA ASP A 129 -3.63 -7.01 15.30
C ASP A 129 -4.81 -7.96 15.57
N HIS A 130 -5.72 -8.10 14.62
CA HIS A 130 -6.80 -9.10 14.71
C HIS A 130 -6.29 -10.54 14.76
N LEU A 131 -5.28 -10.89 13.95
CA LEU A 131 -4.64 -12.20 14.01
C LEU A 131 -3.99 -12.47 15.38
N PHE A 132 -3.34 -11.46 15.96
CA PHE A 132 -2.76 -11.57 17.29
C PHE A 132 -3.83 -11.80 18.36
N ALA A 133 -4.95 -11.07 18.29
CA ALA A 133 -6.06 -11.22 19.22
C ALA A 133 -6.72 -12.61 19.14
N LEU A 134 -6.88 -13.18 17.94
CA LEU A 134 -7.41 -14.53 17.74
C LEU A 134 -6.51 -15.59 18.40
N LEU A 135 -5.19 -15.51 18.19
CA LEU A 135 -4.22 -16.41 18.81
C LEU A 135 -4.20 -16.30 20.33
N ALA A 136 -4.30 -15.08 20.87
CA ALA A 136 -4.37 -14.86 22.31
C ALA A 136 -5.66 -15.41 22.92
N GLY A 137 -6.80 -15.25 22.23
CA GLY A 137 -8.10 -15.77 22.65
C GLY A 137 -8.20 -17.30 22.64
N GLU A 138 -7.57 -17.97 21.66
CA GLU A 138 -7.44 -19.44 21.65
C GLU A 138 -6.57 -19.97 22.82
N GLY A 139 -5.57 -19.20 23.26
CA GLY A 139 -4.73 -19.54 24.41
C GLY A 139 -5.48 -19.57 25.75
N VAL A 140 -6.48 -18.69 25.92
CA VAL A 140 -7.29 -18.61 27.16
C VAL A 140 -8.27 -19.78 27.28
N ARG A 141 -8.86 -20.25 26.17
CA ARG A 141 -9.75 -21.43 26.20
C ARG A 141 -9.03 -22.73 26.53
N ARG A 142 -7.72 -22.83 26.28
CA ARG A 142 -6.90 -24.02 26.62
C ARG A 142 -6.55 -24.15 28.12
N GLN A 143 -6.69 -23.08 28.92
CA GLN A 143 -6.28 -23.09 30.34
C GLN A 143 -7.46 -23.09 31.33
N ALA A 144 -8.71 -23.10 30.86
CA ALA A 144 -9.84 -23.31 31.77
C ALA A 144 -9.73 -24.73 32.35
N PRO A 145 -9.56 -24.90 33.69
CA PRO A 145 -9.55 -26.23 34.27
C PRO A 145 -10.90 -26.92 33.97
N PRO A 146 -10.93 -28.25 33.80
CA PRO A 146 -12.20 -28.95 33.72
C PRO A 146 -13.00 -28.59 34.97
N SER A 147 -14.20 -28.03 34.76
CA SER A 147 -15.15 -27.78 35.85
C SER A 147 -15.42 -29.13 36.53
N GLU A 148 -14.80 -29.34 37.69
CA GLU A 148 -15.10 -30.47 38.56
C GLU A 148 -16.60 -30.48 38.81
N GLU A 149 -17.27 -31.52 38.32
CA GLU A 149 -18.58 -31.95 38.78
C GLU A 149 -18.50 -32.18 40.29
N THR A 150 -18.69 -31.13 41.07
CA THR A 150 -18.98 -31.22 42.50
C THR A 150 -20.48 -31.41 42.68
N GLY A 151 -20.99 -32.52 42.15
CA GLY A 151 -22.30 -33.07 42.46
C GLY A 151 -22.16 -34.17 43.51
N GLY A 152 -21.96 -33.78 44.77
CA GLY A 152 -21.95 -34.69 45.92
C GLY A 152 -23.32 -35.34 46.21
N PRO A 153 -23.37 -36.35 47.09
CA PRO A 153 -24.39 -37.40 47.10
C PRO A 153 -25.66 -37.01 47.86
N SER A 154 -26.80 -37.59 47.46
CA SER A 154 -27.90 -37.99 48.34
C SER A 154 -28.73 -39.08 47.66
#